data_AF-A0A534T997-F1
#
_entry.id   AF-A0A534T997-F1
#
_cell.length_a   1.000
_cell.length_b   1.000
_cell.length_c   1.000
_cell.angle_alpha   90.00
_cell.angle_beta   90.00
_cell.angle_gamma   90.00
#
_symmetry.space_group_name_H-M   'P 1'
#
loop_
_entity.id
_entity.type
_entity.pdbx_description
1 polymer ?
#
loop_
_entity_poly.entity_id
_entity_poly.type
_entity_poly.pdbx_seq_one_letter_code
_entity_poly.pdbx_strand_id
1 'polypeptide(L)'
;MSDTTVRKWLTRFDELGVAGLRDRTSKPHRQPLKTAPSWENQILELRAERMTEQRIAHSLSLPKSTVARVLARHGQSRLPPLHPPPPVVRQLQTAHRCSAPHGCAITTSTGHTTA
;
A
#
# COMPACT_ATOMS: atom_id res chain seq x y z
N MET A 1 36.84 -1.12 19.62
CA MET A 1 36.47 0.13 18.91
C MET A 1 37.76 0.84 18.53
N SER A 2 37.87 1.42 17.33
CA SER A 2 39.11 2.11 16.92
C SER A 2 39.24 3.49 17.58
N ASP A 3 40.48 3.95 17.79
CA ASP A 3 40.80 5.30 18.30
C ASP A 3 40.09 6.41 17.51
N THR A 4 40.05 6.27 16.18
CA THR A 4 39.34 7.18 15.27
C THR A 4 37.83 7.24 15.51
N THR A 5 37.22 6.12 15.89
CA THR A 5 35.79 6.06 16.21
C THR A 5 35.54 6.78 17.53
N VAL A 6 36.36 6.53 18.56
CA VAL A 6 36.24 7.17 19.88
C VAL A 6 36.36 8.70 19.75
N ARG A 7 37.35 9.20 19.02
CA ARG A 7 37.51 10.65 18.77
C ARG A 7 36.27 11.28 18.12
N LYS A 8 35.66 10.60 17.14
CA LYS A 8 34.46 11.09 16.44
C LYS A 8 33.24 11.17 17.36
N TRP A 9 33.11 10.25 18.32
CA TRP A 9 32.05 10.29 19.32
C TRP A 9 32.29 11.38 20.37
N LEU A 10 33.54 11.58 20.81
CA LEU A 10 33.92 12.67 21.71
C LEU A 10 33.62 14.04 21.11
N THR A 11 34.08 14.31 19.88
CA THR A 11 33.78 15.58 19.18
C THR A 11 32.28 15.82 19.09
N ARG A 12 31.49 14.78 18.81
CA ARG A 12 30.01 14.91 18.76
C ARG A 12 29.40 15.20 20.12
N PHE A 13 29.92 14.60 21.19
CA PHE A 13 29.45 14.84 22.55
C PHE A 13 29.76 16.27 22.98
N ASP A 14 30.94 16.79 22.63
CA ASP A 14 31.30 18.18 22.93
C ASP A 14 30.40 19.18 22.20
N GLU A 15 30.04 18.90 20.93
CA GLU A 15 29.19 19.79 20.13
C GLU A 15 27.69 19.74 20.50
N LEU A 16 27.17 18.57 20.89
CA LEU A 16 25.73 18.29 20.94
C LEU A 16 25.27 17.65 22.27
N GLY A 17 26.19 17.43 23.20
CA GLY A 17 25.94 16.72 24.46
C GLY A 17 25.38 15.32 24.26
N VAL A 18 24.53 14.90 25.20
CA VAL A 18 23.87 13.58 25.18
C VAL A 18 23.01 13.38 23.92
N ALA A 19 22.47 14.45 23.31
CA ALA A 19 21.70 14.34 22.07
C ALA A 19 22.56 13.90 20.87
N GLY A 20 23.86 14.19 20.88
CA GLY A 20 24.83 13.76 19.87
C GLY A 20 25.14 12.26 19.91
N LEU A 21 24.79 11.59 21.01
CA LEU A 21 25.01 10.15 21.18
C LEU A 21 23.87 9.28 20.62
N ARG A 22 22.77 9.89 20.20
CA ARG A 22 21.64 9.16 19.58
C ARG A 22 22.02 8.68 18.19
N ASP A 23 21.52 7.51 17.81
CA ASP A 23 21.69 6.97 16.47
C ASP A 23 21.13 7.94 15.43
N ARG A 24 22.03 8.43 14.58
CA ARG A 24 21.67 9.20 13.40
C ARG A 24 21.38 8.25 12.27
N THR A 25 20.42 8.62 11.43
CA THR A 25 20.22 7.91 10.18
C THR A 25 21.53 7.94 9.37
N SER A 26 21.99 6.77 8.94
CA SER A 26 23.16 6.67 8.04
C SER A 26 22.83 7.12 6.61
N LYS A 27 21.63 7.66 6.39
CA LYS A 27 21.21 8.15 5.09
C LYS A 27 22.04 9.37 4.71
N PRO A 28 22.66 9.38 3.52
CA PRO A 28 23.45 10.51 3.05
C PRO A 28 22.59 11.77 2.93
N HIS A 29 23.10 12.90 3.45
CA HIS A 29 22.41 14.20 3.39
C HIS A 29 22.20 14.71 1.96
N ARG A 30 23.09 14.36 1.02
CA ARG A 30 23.00 14.76 -0.38
C ARG A 30 23.10 13.54 -1.27
N GLN A 31 22.23 13.47 -2.27
CA GLN A 31 22.23 12.45 -3.31
C GLN A 31 22.45 13.14 -4.66
N PRO A 32 23.67 13.17 -5.20
CA PRO A 32 23.99 13.91 -6.42
C PRO A 32 23.27 13.36 -7.67
N LEU A 33 22.90 12.08 -7.65
CA LEU A 33 22.07 11.44 -8.68
C LEU A 33 20.56 11.63 -8.44
N LYS A 34 20.16 12.47 -7.48
CA LYS A 34 18.75 12.81 -7.31
C LYS A 34 18.31 13.56 -8.56
N THR A 35 17.32 13.01 -9.25
CA THR A 35 16.66 13.63 -10.40
C THR A 35 16.45 15.12 -10.12
N ALA A 36 16.87 15.98 -11.05
CA ALA A 36 16.77 17.42 -10.85
C ALA A 36 15.30 17.79 -10.54
N PRO A 37 15.04 18.73 -9.63
CA PRO A 37 13.67 19.08 -9.22
C PRO A 37 12.78 19.50 -10.39
N SER A 38 13.36 20.08 -11.46
CA SER A 38 12.64 20.39 -12.70
C SER A 38 12.04 19.16 -13.40
N TRP A 39 12.81 18.08 -13.51
CA TRP A 39 12.32 16.81 -14.07
C TRP A 39 11.28 16.15 -13.18
N GLU A 40 11.43 16.26 -11.86
CA GLU A 40 10.40 15.76 -10.93
C GLU A 40 9.08 16.51 -11.13
N ASN A 41 9.11 17.83 -11.27
CA ASN A 41 7.91 18.62 -11.53
C ASN A 41 7.23 18.25 -12.86
N GLN A 42 7.98 18.10 -13.96
CA GLN A 42 7.40 17.65 -15.24
C GLN A 42 6.76 16.25 -15.13
N ILE A 43 7.38 15.33 -14.40
CA ILE A 43 6.79 14.00 -14.15
C ILE A 43 5.46 14.15 -13.41
N LEU A 44 5.38 15.04 -12.42
CA LEU A 44 4.16 15.28 -11.65
C LEU A 44 3.07 15.99 -12.46
N GLU A 45 3.43 16.96 -13.31
CA GLU A 45 2.52 17.65 -14.23
C GLU A 45 1.88 16.65 -15.20
N LEU A 46 2.69 15.85 -15.91
CA LEU A 46 2.16 14.82 -16.80
C LEU A 46 1.34 13.75 -16.06
N ARG A 47 1.67 13.49 -14.79
CA ARG A 47 0.89 12.59 -13.95
C ARG A 47 -0.47 13.19 -13.58
N ALA A 48 -0.55 14.50 -13.34
CA ALA A 48 -1.79 15.21 -13.09
C ALA A 48 -2.72 15.18 -14.31
N GLU A 49 -2.17 15.21 -15.52
CA GLU A 49 -2.86 14.93 -16.79
C GLU A 49 -3.28 13.46 -16.96
N ARG A 50 -3.10 12.64 -15.92
CA ARG A 50 -3.46 11.20 -15.86
C ARG A 50 -2.70 10.34 -16.86
N MET A 51 -1.48 10.72 -17.26
CA MET A 51 -0.63 9.85 -18.05
C MET A 51 -0.12 8.64 -17.25
N THR A 52 -0.01 7.49 -17.93
CA THR A 52 0.57 6.28 -17.35
C THR A 52 2.08 6.43 -17.18
N GLU A 53 2.68 5.69 -16.24
CA GLU A 53 4.13 5.77 -16.00
C GLU A 53 4.95 5.47 -17.26
N GLN A 54 4.48 4.51 -18.08
CA GLN A 54 5.12 4.15 -19.33
C GLN A 54 5.05 5.29 -20.35
N ARG A 55 3.90 5.97 -20.44
CA ARG A 55 3.72 7.08 -21.37
C ARG A 55 4.55 8.30 -20.96
N ILE A 56 4.65 8.58 -19.65
CA ILE A 56 5.53 9.62 -19.10
C ILE A 56 7.00 9.29 -19.40
N ALA A 57 7.42 8.05 -19.13
CA ALA A 57 8.78 7.59 -19.40
C ALA A 57 9.15 7.75 -20.88
N HIS A 58 8.24 7.40 -21.79
CA HIS A 58 8.44 7.58 -23.22
C HIS A 58 8.49 9.06 -23.62
N SER A 59 7.55 9.89 -23.14
CA SER A 59 7.49 11.33 -23.44
C SER A 59 8.76 12.08 -23.02
N LEU A 60 9.27 11.78 -21.83
CA LEU A 60 10.45 12.45 -21.27
C LEU A 60 11.77 11.74 -21.61
N SER A 61 11.74 10.63 -22.35
CA SER A 61 12.91 9.77 -22.61
C SER A 61 13.67 9.36 -21.33
N LEU A 62 12.92 9.08 -20.25
CA LEU A 62 13.46 8.68 -18.96
C LEU A 62 13.20 7.18 -18.68
N PRO A 63 14.07 6.50 -17.90
CA PRO A 63 13.78 5.14 -17.47
C PRO A 63 12.49 5.08 -16.66
N LYS A 64 11.64 4.07 -16.93
CA LYS A 64 10.41 3.83 -16.17
C LYS A 64 10.67 3.73 -14.66
N SER A 65 11.78 3.11 -14.27
CA SER A 65 12.19 2.97 -12.86
C SER A 65 12.43 4.33 -12.18
N THR A 66 12.95 5.32 -12.91
CA THR A 66 13.14 6.69 -12.42
C THR A 66 11.78 7.36 -12.19
N VAL A 67 10.88 7.27 -13.17
CA VAL A 67 9.52 7.82 -13.07
C VAL A 67 8.77 7.20 -11.89
N ALA A 68 8.79 5.88 -11.76
CA ALA A 68 8.15 5.17 -10.66
C ALA A 68 8.71 5.59 -9.28
N ARG A 69 10.03 5.76 -9.14
CA ARG A 69 10.66 6.23 -7.89
C ARG A 69 10.30 7.68 -7.57
N VAL A 70 10.20 8.55 -8.56
CA VAL A 70 9.75 9.94 -8.36
C VAL A 70 8.29 9.93 -7.89
N LEU A 71 7.40 9.25 -8.60
CA LEU A 71 5.99 9.15 -8.22
C LEU A 71 5.77 8.56 -6.83
N ALA A 72 6.54 7.53 -6.46
CA ALA A 72 6.48 6.94 -5.12
C ALA A 72 6.92 7.90 -4.01
N ARG A 73 7.94 8.74 -4.25
CA ARG A 73 8.37 9.76 -3.29
C ARG A 73 7.31 10.84 -3.06
N HIS A 74 6.48 11.10 -4.09
CA HIS A 74 5.41 12.11 -4.06
C HIS A 74 4.01 11.51 -3.81
N GLY A 75 3.91 10.21 -3.51
CA GLY A 75 2.63 9.54 -3.22
C GLY A 75 1.69 9.34 -4.42
N GLN A 76 2.17 9.57 -5.65
CA GLN A 76 1.38 9.54 -6.89
C GLN A 76 1.47 8.20 -7.67
N SER A 77 1.89 7.12 -7.00
CA SER A 77 2.09 5.81 -7.63
C SER A 77 0.80 5.19 -8.21
N ARG A 78 -0.37 5.54 -7.66
CA ARG A 78 -1.67 5.02 -8.10
C ARG A 78 -2.51 6.14 -8.70
N LEU A 79 -3.11 5.91 -9.86
CA LEU A 79 -4.18 6.79 -10.34
C LEU A 79 -5.46 6.46 -9.56
N PRO A 80 -6.16 7.46 -9.02
CA PRO A 80 -7.52 7.23 -8.54
C PRO A 80 -8.41 6.76 -9.70
N PRO A 81 -9.46 5.96 -9.46
CA PRO A 81 -10.35 5.50 -10.51
C PRO A 81 -11.02 6.68 -11.24
N LEU A 82 -11.33 6.51 -12.54
CA LEU A 82 -11.98 7.54 -13.36
C LEU A 82 -13.40 7.86 -12.89
N HIS A 83 -14.11 6.82 -12.47
CA HIS A 83 -15.46 6.91 -11.91
C HIS A 83 -15.43 6.40 -10.48
N PRO A 84 -16.24 6.97 -9.56
CA PRO A 84 -16.38 6.40 -8.24
C PRO A 84 -16.84 4.94 -8.36
N PRO A 85 -16.29 4.02 -7.57
CA PRO A 85 -16.81 2.65 -7.54
C PRO A 85 -18.28 2.68 -7.14
N PRO A 86 -19.13 1.84 -7.72
CA PRO A 86 -20.52 1.75 -7.30
C PRO A 86 -20.58 1.43 -5.79
N PRO A 87 -21.60 1.92 -5.07
CA PRO A 87 -21.75 1.62 -3.65
C PRO A 87 -21.83 0.11 -3.46
N VAL A 88 -21.15 -0.40 -2.43
CA VAL A 88 -21.18 -1.83 -2.10
C VAL A 88 -22.55 -2.19 -1.54
N VAL A 89 -23.40 -2.81 -2.36
CA VAL A 89 -24.71 -3.32 -1.94
C VAL A 89 -24.54 -4.74 -1.40
N ARG A 90 -24.61 -4.91 -0.08
CA ARG A 90 -24.67 -6.22 0.55
C ARG A 90 -26.07 -6.81 0.34
N GLN A 91 -26.20 -7.64 -0.68
CA GLN A 91 -27.41 -8.43 -0.93
C GLN A 91 -27.62 -9.38 0.24
N LEU A 92 -28.54 -9.04 1.15
CA LEU A 92 -29.01 -9.97 2.17
C LEU A 92 -29.88 -11.00 1.45
N GLN A 93 -29.38 -12.23 1.32
CA GLN A 93 -30.20 -13.36 0.90
C GLN A 93 -31.35 -13.47 1.91
N THR A 94 -32.54 -13.06 1.48
CA THR A 94 -33.76 -13.30 2.24
C THR A 94 -33.88 -14.81 2.35
N ALA A 95 -33.89 -15.33 3.58
CA ALA A 95 -34.10 -16.75 3.83
C ALA A 95 -35.30 -17.18 2.99
N HIS A 96 -35.07 -18.14 2.11
CA HIS A 96 -36.12 -18.82 1.36
C HIS A 96 -37.15 -19.23 2.40
N ARG A 97 -38.32 -18.58 2.37
CA ARG A 97 -39.43 -18.91 3.24
C ARG A 97 -39.71 -20.38 2.97
N CYS A 98 -39.35 -21.28 3.88
CA CYS A 98 -39.77 -22.66 3.82
C CYS A 98 -41.29 -22.65 3.87
N SER A 99 -41.94 -22.70 2.71
CA SER A 99 -43.34 -23.04 2.60
C SER A 99 -43.43 -24.53 2.89
N ALA A 100 -43.58 -24.90 4.16
CA ALA A 100 -43.83 -26.27 4.55
C ALA A 100 -45.21 -26.70 4.02
N PRO A 101 -45.32 -27.77 3.20
CA PRO A 101 -46.56 -28.48 3.06
C PRO A 101 -46.52 -29.72 3.97
N HIS A 102 -47.38 -29.66 4.98
CA HIS A 102 -48.17 -30.77 5.52
C HIS A 102 -47.48 -32.05 6.05
N GLY A 103 -47.71 -32.28 7.34
CA GLY A 103 -48.18 -33.58 7.84
C GLY A 103 -47.11 -34.63 8.12
N CYS A 104 -46.42 -34.49 9.25
CA CYS A 104 -45.66 -35.60 9.83
C CYS A 104 -46.66 -36.63 10.40
N ALA A 105 -47.03 -37.64 9.61
CA ALA A 105 -47.83 -38.77 10.07
C ALA A 105 -46.90 -39.79 10.76
N ILE A 106 -46.83 -39.73 12.08
CA ILE A 106 -46.33 -40.82 12.92
C ILE A 106 -47.23 -42.03 12.75
N THR A 107 -46.74 -43.08 12.08
CA THR A 107 -47.40 -44.38 12.04
C THR A 107 -46.63 -45.30 12.98
N THR A 108 -47.17 -45.53 14.18
CA THR A 108 -46.70 -46.61 15.06
C THR A 108 -47.13 -47.95 14.44
N SER A 109 -46.16 -48.73 13.99
CA SER A 109 -46.36 -50.11 13.55
C SER A 109 -46.62 -50.98 14.79
N THR A 110 -47.85 -51.46 14.93
CA THR A 110 -48.23 -52.53 15.86
C THR A 110 -48.37 -53.83 15.09
N GLY A 111 -47.61 -54.85 15.51
CA GLY A 111 -47.98 -56.26 15.38
C GLY A 111 -47.25 -57.05 14.30
N HIS A 112 -46.50 -58.08 14.70
CA HIS A 112 -46.89 -59.51 14.64
C HIS A 112 -45.69 -60.44 14.92
N THR A 113 -45.96 -61.74 15.19
CA THR A 113 -45.05 -62.91 15.35
C THR A 113 -44.90 -63.34 16.82
N THR A 114 -45.22 -64.55 17.31
CA THR A 114 -45.65 -65.86 16.77
C THR A 114 -46.01 -66.78 17.95
N ALA A 115 -46.99 -67.68 17.79
CA ALA A 115 -46.95 -69.12 18.13
C ALA A 115 -48.29 -69.79 17.85
#